data_AF-A0A1W9SM93-F1
#
_entry.id   AF-A0A1W9SM93-F1
#
_cell.length_a   1.000
_cell.length_b   1.000
_cell.length_c   1.000
_cell.angle_alpha   90.00
_cell.angle_beta   90.00
_cell.angle_gamma   90.00
#
_symmetry.space_group_name_H-M   'P 1'
#
loop_
_entity.id
_entity.type
_entity.pdbx_description
1 polymer ?
#
loop_
_entity_poly.entity_id
_entity_poly.type
_entity_poly.pdbx_seq_one_letter_code
_entity_poly.pdbx_strand_id
1 'polypeptide(L)'
;MEEIIYYCFLISFLFFLILKLKSELHIFQLNSYRNIRYWRWHKKNFFNLKNNVSNGIMMLSTIFIFLELYIFSSIILILLFNFFIIKFIRKKYKKKLVFTKRATRLFITQIILSFLYLSFIFTKDFSNLNVLYIIIFVIFIFAISIIANIVVSPIEIYINNWYYKDAKKNLKSNPNLLIIGITGSYGKTSTKHFLKRILSEKYNVLITPGSYNTTMGVVRTIREFLNSTHQIFRAAFGDF
;
A
#
# COMPACT_ATOMS: atom_id res chain seq x y z
N MET A 1 11.94 -37.53 9.42
CA MET A 1 11.80 -36.89 8.09
C MET A 1 10.54 -36.07 7.98
N GLU A 2 9.40 -36.56 8.45
CA GLU A 2 8.09 -35.87 8.39
C GLU A 2 8.09 -34.51 9.07
N GLU A 3 8.65 -34.39 10.28
CA GLU A 3 8.75 -33.11 10.99
C GLU A 3 9.54 -32.05 10.20
N ILE A 4 10.67 -32.44 9.60
CA ILE A 4 11.51 -31.53 8.79
C ILE A 4 10.71 -31.00 7.60
N ILE A 5 9.99 -31.88 6.91
CA ILE A 5 9.15 -31.52 5.76
C ILE A 5 8.01 -30.59 6.19
N TYR A 6 7.40 -30.85 7.35
CA TYR A 6 6.36 -30.00 7.93
C TYR A 6 6.89 -28.58 8.24
N TYR A 7 8.05 -28.44 8.88
CA TYR A 7 8.65 -27.13 9.14
C TYR A 7 9.02 -26.40 7.83
N CYS A 8 9.59 -27.09 6.85
CA CYS A 8 9.87 -26.53 5.52
C CYS A 8 8.60 -26.00 4.84
N PHE A 9 7.50 -26.75 4.95
CA PHE A 9 6.20 -26.36 4.44
C PHE A 9 5.68 -25.09 5.15
N LEU A 10 5.71 -25.05 6.49
CA LEU A 10 5.28 -23.89 7.28
C LEU A 10 6.06 -22.63 6.92
N ILE A 11 7.38 -22.74 6.78
CA ILE A 11 8.24 -21.61 6.37
C ILE A 11 7.85 -21.12 4.97
N SER A 12 7.63 -22.05 4.03
CA SER A 12 7.21 -21.72 2.67
C SER A 12 5.84 -21.01 2.65
N PHE A 13 4.88 -21.52 3.43
CA PHE A 13 3.56 -20.93 3.60
C PHE A 13 3.62 -19.51 4.18
N LEU A 14 4.38 -19.31 5.26
CA LEU A 14 4.56 -18.00 5.89
C LEU A 14 5.22 -17.00 4.93
N PHE A 15 6.27 -17.43 4.22
CA PHE A 15 6.92 -16.58 3.24
C PHE A 15 5.97 -16.20 2.09
N PHE A 16 5.16 -17.15 1.63
CA PHE A 16 4.13 -16.90 0.63
C PHE A 16 3.08 -15.90 1.12
N LEU A 17 2.61 -16.03 2.37
CA LEU A 17 1.66 -15.12 3.00
C LEU A 17 2.22 -13.69 3.04
N ILE A 18 3.49 -13.51 3.42
CA ILE A 18 4.15 -12.19 3.43
C ILE A 18 4.20 -11.57 2.02
N LEU A 19 4.55 -12.36 1.00
CA LEU A 19 4.54 -11.89 -0.39
C LEU A 19 3.13 -11.52 -0.86
N LYS A 20 2.12 -12.27 -0.42
CA LYS A 20 0.72 -11.98 -0.72
C LYS A 20 0.29 -10.65 -0.08
N LEU A 21 0.57 -10.44 1.21
CA LEU A 21 0.32 -9.16 1.89
C LEU A 21 1.04 -8.00 1.19
N LYS A 22 2.29 -8.19 0.76
CA LYS A 22 3.05 -7.19 -0.02
C LYS A 22 2.37 -6.87 -1.35
N SER A 23 1.80 -7.88 -2.01
CA SER A 23 1.04 -7.68 -3.25
C SER A 23 -0.27 -6.92 -3.03
N GLU A 24 -0.96 -7.18 -1.92
CA GLU A 24 -2.17 -6.45 -1.54
C GLU A 24 -1.86 -4.99 -1.19
N LEU A 25 -0.78 -4.74 -0.43
CA LEU A 25 -0.27 -3.40 -0.18
C LEU A 25 0.01 -2.66 -1.49
N HIS A 26 0.58 -3.33 -2.48
CA HIS A 26 0.86 -2.73 -3.78
C HIS A 26 -0.42 -2.32 -4.52
N ILE A 27 -1.42 -3.21 -4.58
CA ILE A 27 -2.73 -2.89 -5.17
C ILE A 27 -3.40 -1.75 -4.40
N PHE A 28 -3.26 -1.73 -3.08
CA PHE A 28 -3.87 -0.70 -2.25
C PHE A 28 -3.19 0.67 -2.47
N GLN A 29 -1.87 0.69 -2.62
CA GLN A 29 -1.10 1.89 -3.00
C GLN A 29 -1.53 2.40 -4.38
N LEU A 30 -1.77 1.53 -5.36
CA LEU A 30 -2.29 1.91 -6.68
C LEU A 30 -3.69 2.53 -6.59
N ASN A 31 -4.50 2.09 -5.63
CA ASN A 31 -5.83 2.66 -5.33
C ASN A 31 -5.77 3.88 -4.38
N SER A 32 -4.58 4.49 -4.23
CA SER A 32 -4.36 5.67 -3.39
C SER A 32 -4.78 5.48 -1.93
N TYR A 33 -4.73 4.24 -1.43
CA TYR A 33 -5.16 3.86 -0.09
C TYR A 33 -6.61 4.25 0.25
N ARG A 34 -7.48 4.34 -0.76
CA ARG A 34 -8.91 4.60 -0.57
C ARG A 34 -9.67 3.28 -0.48
N ASN A 35 -10.22 2.97 0.70
CA ASN A 35 -10.95 1.72 0.98
C ASN A 35 -12.00 1.41 -0.09
N ILE A 36 -12.81 2.40 -0.47
CA ILE A 36 -13.88 2.24 -1.47
C ILE A 36 -13.33 1.85 -2.85
N ARG A 37 -12.24 2.48 -3.31
CA ARG A 37 -11.63 2.17 -4.61
C ARG A 37 -11.01 0.78 -4.62
N TYR A 38 -10.31 0.45 -3.53
CA TYR A 38 -9.69 -0.85 -3.33
C TYR A 38 -10.72 -1.98 -3.28
N TRP A 39 -11.82 -1.80 -2.54
CA TRP A 39 -12.94 -2.74 -2.50
C TRP A 39 -13.60 -2.93 -3.87
N ARG A 40 -13.85 -1.84 -4.61
CA ARG A 40 -14.38 -1.92 -5.98
C ARG A 40 -13.45 -2.68 -6.92
N TRP A 41 -12.13 -2.47 -6.79
CA TRP A 41 -11.13 -3.20 -7.57
C TRP A 41 -11.19 -4.71 -7.27
N HIS A 42 -11.29 -5.10 -6.00
CA HIS A 42 -11.42 -6.50 -5.60
C HIS A 42 -12.73 -7.12 -6.08
N LYS A 43 -13.87 -6.43 -5.91
CA LYS A 43 -15.16 -6.89 -6.47
C LYS A 43 -15.09 -7.17 -7.97
N LYS A 44 -14.46 -6.28 -8.74
CA LYS A 44 -14.29 -6.46 -10.20
C LYS A 44 -13.37 -7.63 -10.55
N ASN A 45 -12.40 -7.94 -9.70
CA ASN A 45 -11.39 -8.97 -9.97
C ASN A 45 -11.62 -10.27 -9.18
N PHE A 46 -12.71 -10.38 -8.41
CA PHE A 46 -12.95 -11.51 -7.50
C PHE A 46 -13.10 -12.85 -8.23
N PHE A 47 -13.62 -12.84 -9.46
CA PHE A 47 -13.71 -14.06 -10.29
C PHE A 47 -12.60 -14.17 -11.33
N ASN A 48 -11.62 -13.27 -11.34
CA ASN A 48 -10.52 -13.32 -12.28
C ASN A 48 -9.52 -14.39 -11.85
N LEU A 49 -9.63 -15.58 -12.44
CA LEU A 49 -8.79 -16.74 -12.17
C LEU A 49 -7.30 -16.38 -12.18
N LYS A 50 -6.82 -15.59 -13.16
CA LYS A 50 -5.40 -15.20 -13.27
C LYS A 50 -4.86 -14.47 -12.04
N ASN A 51 -5.72 -13.72 -11.33
CA ASN A 51 -5.33 -12.99 -10.12
C ASN A 51 -5.48 -13.86 -8.86
N ASN A 52 -6.42 -14.82 -8.87
CA ASN A 52 -6.81 -15.59 -7.69
C ASN A 52 -6.23 -17.01 -7.62
N VAL A 53 -5.50 -17.48 -8.65
CA VAL A 53 -4.78 -18.78 -8.59
C VAL A 53 -3.91 -18.89 -7.32
N SER A 54 -3.24 -17.79 -6.94
CA SER A 54 -2.44 -17.73 -5.71
C SER A 54 -3.24 -18.01 -4.43
N ASN A 55 -4.50 -17.56 -4.37
CA ASN A 55 -5.38 -17.80 -3.21
C ASN A 55 -5.88 -19.24 -3.21
N GLY A 56 -6.23 -19.78 -4.39
CA GLY A 56 -6.65 -21.19 -4.51
C GLY A 56 -5.57 -22.17 -4.05
N ILE A 57 -4.30 -21.89 -4.32
CA ILE A 57 -3.18 -22.73 -3.86
C ILE A 57 -3.00 -22.64 -2.34
N MET A 58 -3.15 -21.46 -1.76
CA MET A 58 -3.17 -21.33 -0.30
C MET A 58 -4.35 -22.11 0.31
N MET A 59 -5.54 -22.05 -0.27
CA MET A 59 -6.70 -22.82 0.21
C MET A 59 -6.45 -24.34 0.14
N LEU A 60 -5.94 -24.83 -1.00
CA LEU A 60 -5.57 -26.23 -1.14
C LEU A 60 -4.55 -26.64 -0.09
N SER A 61 -3.52 -25.81 0.13
CA SER A 61 -2.50 -26.08 1.15
C SER A 61 -3.08 -26.20 2.56
N THR A 62 -4.09 -25.40 2.92
CA THR A 62 -4.72 -25.44 4.25
C THR A 62 -5.57 -26.70 4.45
N ILE A 63 -6.17 -27.22 3.38
CA ILE A 63 -6.91 -28.49 3.39
C ILE A 63 -5.92 -29.65 3.55
N PHE A 64 -4.78 -29.62 2.87
CA PHE A 64 -3.75 -30.66 2.97
C PHE A 64 -3.08 -30.74 4.35
N ILE A 65 -2.82 -29.61 5.01
CA ILE A 65 -2.33 -29.58 6.40
C ILE A 65 -3.30 -30.35 7.31
N PHE A 66 -4.60 -30.19 7.06
CA PHE A 66 -5.64 -30.75 7.90
C PHE A 66 -5.92 -32.23 7.64
N LEU A 67 -5.82 -32.69 6.40
CA LEU A 67 -6.10 -34.08 6.02
C LEU A 67 -4.98 -35.06 6.39
N GLU A 68 -3.94 -34.61 7.12
CA GLU A 68 -2.84 -35.48 7.57
C GLU A 68 -2.14 -36.24 6.42
N LEU A 69 -2.22 -35.72 5.20
CA LEU A 69 -1.52 -36.25 4.03
C LEU A 69 -0.10 -35.67 4.05
N TYR A 70 0.83 -36.34 4.71
CA TYR A 70 2.02 -35.66 5.22
C TYR A 70 3.20 -35.49 4.26
N ILE A 71 3.53 -36.47 3.41
CA ILE A 71 4.83 -36.44 2.70
C ILE A 71 4.70 -36.02 1.23
N PHE A 72 3.90 -36.73 0.42
CA PHE A 72 3.83 -36.44 -1.02
C PHE A 72 3.14 -35.11 -1.33
N SER A 73 2.04 -34.81 -0.64
CA SER A 73 1.28 -33.55 -0.77
C SER A 73 2.08 -32.34 -0.30
N SER A 74 2.83 -32.45 0.80
CA SER A 74 3.64 -31.33 1.31
C SER A 74 4.78 -30.97 0.36
N ILE A 75 5.46 -31.95 -0.26
CA ILE A 75 6.47 -31.72 -1.28
C ILE A 75 5.87 -31.00 -2.50
N ILE A 76 4.72 -31.46 -3.00
CA ILE A 76 4.03 -30.82 -4.13
C ILE A 76 3.66 -29.37 -3.79
N LEU A 77 3.15 -29.10 -2.59
CA LEU A 77 2.78 -27.76 -2.16
C LEU A 77 4.00 -26.85 -1.99
N ILE A 78 5.11 -27.35 -1.46
CA ILE A 78 6.37 -26.62 -1.37
C ILE A 78 6.83 -26.22 -2.78
N LEU A 79 6.79 -27.13 -3.75
CA LEU A 79 7.15 -26.83 -5.14
C LEU A 79 6.22 -25.76 -5.75
N LEU A 80 4.91 -25.87 -5.52
CA LEU A 80 3.93 -24.88 -5.96
C LEU A 80 4.19 -23.51 -5.32
N PHE A 81 4.42 -23.43 -4.02
CA PHE A 81 4.73 -22.17 -3.35
C PHE A 81 5.99 -21.53 -3.93
N ASN A 82 7.07 -22.30 -4.08
CA ASN A 82 8.31 -21.80 -4.68
C ASN A 82 8.10 -21.30 -6.11
N PHE A 83 7.31 -22.00 -6.93
CA PHE A 83 6.94 -21.54 -8.27
C PHE A 83 6.22 -20.17 -8.24
N PHE A 84 5.23 -20.01 -7.35
CA PHE A 84 4.53 -18.73 -7.24
C PHE A 84 5.37 -17.63 -6.60
N ILE A 85 6.24 -17.95 -5.63
CA ILE A 85 7.22 -17.04 -5.06
C ILE A 85 8.09 -16.46 -6.19
N ILE A 86 8.64 -17.31 -7.05
CA ILE A 86 9.44 -16.91 -8.21
C ILE A 86 8.62 -16.01 -9.14
N LYS A 87 7.36 -16.38 -9.42
CA LYS A 87 6.45 -15.58 -10.26
C LYS A 87 6.16 -14.21 -9.64
N PHE A 88 5.97 -14.12 -8.33
CA PHE A 88 5.74 -12.87 -7.61
C PHE A 88 6.98 -11.96 -7.67
N ILE A 89 8.16 -12.53 -7.45
CA ILE A 89 9.43 -11.79 -7.49
C ILE A 89 9.73 -11.28 -8.91
N ARG A 90 9.49 -12.11 -9.94
CA ARG A 90 9.76 -11.75 -11.35
C ARG A 90 8.71 -10.84 -11.98
N LYS A 91 7.57 -10.62 -11.32
CA LYS A 91 6.45 -9.84 -11.88
C LYS A 91 6.88 -8.38 -12.09
N LYS A 92 6.96 -7.97 -13.36
CA LYS A 92 7.24 -6.58 -13.74
C LYS A 92 5.95 -5.76 -13.65
N TYR A 93 5.99 -4.70 -12.83
CA TYR A 93 4.87 -3.77 -12.67
C TYR A 93 5.15 -2.44 -13.37
N LYS A 94 4.13 -1.88 -14.04
CA LYS A 94 4.20 -0.54 -14.66
C LYS A 94 4.52 0.55 -13.64
N LYS A 95 3.96 0.44 -12.42
CA LYS A 95 4.30 1.28 -11.25
C LYS A 95 4.75 0.38 -10.11
N LYS A 96 5.99 0.55 -9.65
CA LYS A 96 6.56 -0.25 -8.56
C LYS A 96 5.95 0.15 -7.21
N LEU A 97 5.86 -0.81 -6.28
CA LEU A 97 5.57 -0.55 -4.88
C LEU A 97 6.70 0.32 -4.29
N VAL A 98 6.33 1.35 -3.52
CA VAL A 98 7.31 2.21 -2.83
C VAL A 98 6.98 2.21 -1.34
N PHE A 99 7.90 1.71 -0.53
CA PHE A 99 7.78 1.67 0.92
C PHE A 99 8.02 3.06 1.53
N THR A 100 6.98 3.88 1.48
CA THR A 100 6.91 5.14 2.24
C THR A 100 6.64 4.87 3.72
N LYS A 101 6.87 5.85 4.61
CA LYS A 101 6.53 5.73 6.04
C LYS A 101 5.06 5.31 6.29
N ARG A 102 4.13 5.75 5.44
CA ARG A 102 2.72 5.30 5.49
C ARG A 102 2.57 3.85 5.05
N ALA A 103 3.20 3.47 3.95
CA ALA A 103 3.15 2.11 3.43
C ALA A 103 3.79 1.11 4.39
N THR A 104 4.89 1.48 5.06
CA THR A 104 5.55 0.63 6.06
C THR A 104 4.68 0.43 7.29
N ARG A 105 4.08 1.50 7.85
CA ARG A 105 3.11 1.37 8.96
C ARG A 105 1.97 0.43 8.58
N LEU A 106 1.37 0.65 7.41
CA LEU A 106 0.26 -0.17 6.94
C LEU A 106 0.67 -1.65 6.78
N PHE A 107 1.84 -1.91 6.21
CA PHE A 107 2.37 -3.27 6.02
C PHE A 107 2.65 -3.98 7.35
N ILE A 108 3.25 -3.27 8.31
CA ILE A 108 3.49 -3.81 9.65
C ILE A 108 2.16 -4.14 10.33
N THR A 109 1.17 -3.24 10.26
CA THR A 109 -0.16 -3.49 10.82
C THR A 109 -0.85 -4.67 10.14
N GLN A 110 -0.70 -4.85 8.82
CA GLN A 110 -1.22 -6.03 8.12
C GLN A 110 -0.62 -7.33 8.64
N ILE A 111 0.71 -7.36 8.85
CA ILE A 111 1.40 -8.55 9.39
C ILE A 111 0.94 -8.84 10.81
N ILE A 112 0.86 -7.81 11.67
CA ILE A 112 0.41 -7.97 13.06
C ILE A 112 -1.03 -8.48 13.11
N LEU A 113 -1.95 -7.90 12.34
CA LEU A 113 -3.34 -8.36 12.31
C LEU A 113 -3.47 -9.79 11.76
N SER A 114 -2.67 -10.14 10.75
CA SER A 114 -2.61 -11.50 10.22
C SER A 114 -2.11 -12.50 11.26
N PHE A 115 -1.07 -12.13 12.00
CA PHE A 115 -0.52 -12.95 13.08
C PHE A 115 -1.52 -13.12 14.22
N LEU A 116 -2.12 -12.03 14.72
CA LEU A 116 -3.13 -12.09 15.78
C LEU A 116 -4.33 -12.97 15.40
N TYR A 117 -4.79 -12.86 14.14
CA TYR A 117 -5.87 -13.69 13.63
C TYR A 117 -5.50 -15.18 13.62
N LEU A 118 -4.32 -15.52 13.09
CA LEU A 118 -3.84 -16.91 13.08
C LEU A 118 -3.65 -17.43 14.51
N SER A 119 -3.00 -16.68 15.40
CA SER A 119 -2.82 -17.06 16.80
C SER A 119 -4.14 -17.33 17.50
N PHE A 120 -5.18 -16.53 17.25
CA PHE A 120 -6.51 -16.75 17.83
C PHE A 120 -7.18 -18.05 17.34
N ILE A 121 -6.89 -18.49 16.10
CA ILE A 121 -7.40 -19.79 15.61
C ILE A 121 -6.69 -20.95 16.31
N PHE A 122 -5.39 -20.82 16.55
CA PHE A 122 -4.56 -21.87 17.14
C PHE A 122 -4.71 -22.03 18.67
N THR A 123 -5.36 -21.09 19.37
CA THR A 123 -5.59 -21.21 20.83
C THR A 123 -6.80 -22.07 21.19
N LYS A 124 -7.69 -22.37 20.24
CA LYS A 124 -8.80 -23.32 20.43
C LYS A 124 -8.32 -24.72 20.04
N ASP A 125 -8.86 -25.74 20.70
CA ASP A 125 -8.63 -27.13 20.33
C ASP A 125 -8.74 -27.30 18.81
N PHE A 126 -7.76 -28.00 18.26
CA PHE A 126 -7.57 -28.12 16.82
C PHE A 126 -8.74 -28.91 16.22
N SER A 127 -9.75 -28.20 15.73
CA SER A 127 -10.96 -28.77 15.14
C SER A 127 -11.02 -28.49 13.65
N ASN A 128 -11.84 -29.24 12.93
CA ASN A 128 -12.07 -29.07 11.48
C ASN A 128 -12.53 -27.65 11.13
N LEU A 129 -13.13 -26.93 12.09
CA LEU A 129 -13.56 -25.53 11.95
C LEU A 129 -12.36 -24.57 11.78
N ASN A 130 -11.20 -24.87 12.35
CA ASN A 130 -10.01 -24.03 12.24
C ASN A 130 -9.55 -23.89 10.78
N VAL A 131 -9.68 -24.95 10.00
CA VAL A 131 -9.36 -24.96 8.56
C VAL A 131 -10.28 -24.03 7.80
N LEU A 132 -11.58 -24.08 8.09
CA LEU A 132 -12.56 -23.21 7.47
C LEU A 132 -12.22 -21.74 7.75
N TYR A 133 -11.82 -21.40 8.99
CA TYR A 133 -11.39 -20.05 9.34
C TYR A 133 -10.12 -19.62 8.57
N ILE A 134 -9.12 -20.49 8.44
CA ILE A 134 -7.91 -20.18 7.67
C ILE A 134 -8.24 -20.01 6.17
N ILE A 135 -9.13 -20.84 5.61
CA ILE A 135 -9.59 -20.70 4.22
C ILE A 135 -10.29 -19.35 4.01
N ILE A 136 -11.22 -18.99 4.90
CA ILE A 136 -11.92 -17.70 4.86
C ILE A 136 -10.90 -16.56 4.91
N PHE A 137 -9.91 -16.64 5.79
CA PHE A 137 -8.83 -15.66 5.88
C PHE A 137 -8.03 -15.51 4.59
N VAL A 138 -7.65 -16.61 3.96
CA VAL A 138 -6.92 -16.60 2.68
C VAL A 138 -7.75 -15.94 1.57
N ILE A 139 -9.05 -16.26 1.48
CA ILE A 139 -9.95 -15.68 0.49
C ILE A 139 -10.12 -14.18 0.73
N PHE A 140 -10.30 -13.79 1.98
CA PHE A 140 -10.56 -12.42 2.40
C PHE A 140 -9.33 -11.69 2.91
N ILE A 141 -8.13 -12.05 2.45
CA ILE A 141 -6.87 -11.39 2.87
C ILE A 141 -6.86 -9.88 2.54
N PHE A 142 -7.61 -9.47 1.51
CA PHE A 142 -7.80 -8.06 1.19
C PHE A 142 -8.59 -7.29 2.27
N ALA A 143 -9.47 -7.96 3.03
CA ALA A 143 -10.20 -7.36 4.13
C ALA A 143 -9.26 -6.94 5.26
N ILE A 144 -8.20 -7.72 5.53
CA ILE A 144 -7.15 -7.36 6.51
C ILE A 144 -6.48 -6.06 6.10
N SER A 145 -6.23 -5.85 4.81
CA SER A 145 -5.68 -4.59 4.33
C SER A 145 -6.59 -3.41 4.65
N ILE A 146 -7.91 -3.56 4.46
CA ILE A 146 -8.90 -2.52 4.79
C ILE A 146 -8.91 -2.25 6.29
N ILE A 147 -8.96 -3.29 7.11
CA ILE A 147 -8.94 -3.18 8.58
C ILE A 147 -7.65 -2.50 9.04
N ALA A 148 -6.49 -2.90 8.51
CA ALA A 148 -5.21 -2.27 8.81
C ALA A 148 -5.22 -0.77 8.49
N ASN A 149 -5.83 -0.35 7.38
CA ASN A 149 -5.92 1.08 7.03
C ASN A 149 -6.85 1.84 7.98
N ILE A 150 -7.92 1.20 8.49
CA ILE A 150 -8.80 1.80 9.51
C ILE A 150 -8.01 1.99 10.81
N VAL A 151 -7.29 0.96 11.27
CA VAL A 151 -6.46 1.00 12.48
C VAL A 151 -5.37 2.07 12.40
N VAL A 152 -4.74 2.22 11.23
CA VAL A 152 -3.66 3.21 11.01
C VAL A 152 -4.20 4.62 10.73
N SER A 153 -5.48 4.77 10.34
CA SER A 153 -6.06 6.06 9.96
C SER A 153 -5.92 7.20 10.98
N PRO A 154 -6.11 7.02 12.31
CA PRO A 154 -5.94 8.12 13.27
C PRO A 154 -4.51 8.69 13.26
N ILE A 155 -3.51 7.81 13.14
CA ILE A 155 -2.10 8.21 13.07
C ILE A 155 -1.84 9.00 11.77
N GLU A 156 -2.40 8.55 10.64
CA GLU A 156 -2.25 9.29 9.37
C GLU A 156 -2.93 10.67 9.43
N ILE A 157 -4.12 10.77 10.02
CA ILE A 157 -4.82 12.04 10.18
C ILE A 157 -3.99 12.99 11.04
N TYR A 158 -3.45 12.50 12.15
CA TYR A 158 -2.58 13.28 13.02
C TYR A 158 -1.33 13.80 12.29
N ILE A 159 -0.61 12.93 11.59
CA ILE A 159 0.59 13.30 10.81
C ILE A 159 0.24 14.32 9.73
N ASN A 160 -0.86 14.10 9.00
CA ASN A 160 -1.31 15.01 7.95
C ASN A 160 -1.67 16.39 8.52
N ASN A 161 -2.33 16.43 9.68
CA ASN A 161 -2.68 17.67 10.37
C ASN A 161 -1.43 18.40 10.87
N TRP A 162 -0.44 17.68 11.39
CA TRP A 162 0.85 18.25 11.78
C TRP A 162 1.54 18.88 10.56
N TYR A 163 1.63 18.17 9.44
CA TYR A 163 2.20 18.70 8.20
C TYR A 163 1.44 19.96 7.73
N TYR A 164 0.11 19.94 7.78
CA TYR A 164 -0.68 21.11 7.41
C TYR A 164 -0.39 22.32 8.32
N LYS A 165 -0.38 22.13 9.64
CA LYS A 165 -0.09 23.21 10.60
C LYS A 165 1.32 23.78 10.42
N ASP A 166 2.30 22.91 10.18
CA ASP A 166 3.69 23.29 9.94
C ASP A 166 3.84 24.08 8.63
N ALA A 167 3.22 23.62 7.54
CA ALA A 167 3.18 24.37 6.28
C ALA A 167 2.50 25.74 6.45
N LYS A 168 1.41 25.80 7.21
CA LYS A 168 0.71 27.07 7.52
C LYS A 168 1.62 28.03 8.32
N LYS A 169 2.43 27.53 9.24
CA LYS A 169 3.43 28.32 9.97
C LYS A 169 4.49 28.89 9.02
N ASN A 170 5.03 28.06 8.12
CA ASN A 170 6.02 28.49 7.13
C ASN A 170 5.47 29.55 6.15
N LEU A 171 4.18 29.46 5.78
CA LEU A 171 3.55 30.50 4.96
C LEU A 171 3.42 31.82 5.74
N LYS A 172 3.00 31.75 7.01
CA LYS A 172 2.86 32.94 7.87
C LYS A 172 4.19 33.65 8.13
N SER A 173 5.31 32.93 8.18
CA SER A 173 6.64 33.53 8.36
C SER A 173 7.18 34.21 7.10
N ASN A 174 6.49 34.10 5.96
CA ASN A 174 6.88 34.72 4.69
C ASN A 174 5.76 35.65 4.19
N PRO A 175 5.49 36.79 4.87
CA PRO A 175 4.34 37.64 4.55
C PRO A 175 4.42 38.30 3.17
N ASN A 176 5.63 38.47 2.63
CA ASN A 176 5.85 39.08 1.31
C ASN A 176 5.78 38.06 0.16
N LEU A 177 5.47 36.79 0.46
CA LEU A 177 5.39 35.73 -0.54
C LEU A 177 4.09 35.86 -1.35
N LEU A 178 4.22 36.12 -2.66
CA LEU A 178 3.08 36.09 -3.57
C LEU A 178 2.71 34.63 -3.90
N ILE A 179 1.47 34.24 -3.60
CA ILE A 179 0.97 32.89 -3.89
C ILE A 179 0.11 32.88 -5.15
N ILE A 180 0.53 32.13 -6.16
CA ILE A 180 -0.21 31.96 -7.43
C ILE A 180 -0.80 30.56 -7.51
N GLY A 181 -2.13 30.46 -7.47
CA GLY A 181 -2.86 29.21 -7.66
C GLY A 181 -3.21 28.97 -9.13
N ILE A 182 -2.89 27.79 -9.68
CA ILE A 182 -3.31 27.41 -11.03
C ILE A 182 -4.18 26.15 -10.97
N THR A 183 -5.36 26.28 -11.58
CA THR A 183 -6.43 25.28 -11.65
C THR A 183 -6.92 25.12 -13.10
N GLY A 184 -7.83 24.17 -13.36
CA GLY A 184 -8.47 23.95 -14.66
C GLY A 184 -8.22 22.57 -15.26
N SER A 185 -9.10 22.07 -16.12
CA SER A 185 -9.06 20.67 -16.59
C SER A 185 -7.87 20.33 -17.51
N TYR A 186 -7.32 21.33 -18.21
CA TYR A 186 -6.24 21.16 -19.19
C TYR A 186 -5.16 22.25 -19.05
N GLY A 187 -3.99 22.04 -19.65
CA GLY A 187 -2.92 23.06 -19.73
C GLY A 187 -2.12 23.33 -18.44
N LYS A 188 -2.58 22.88 -17.27
CA LYS A 188 -1.95 23.12 -15.96
C LYS A 188 -0.42 22.92 -15.94
N THR A 189 0.06 21.83 -16.53
CA THR A 189 1.49 21.48 -16.56
C THR A 189 2.28 22.39 -17.48
N SER A 190 1.82 22.66 -18.71
CA SER A 190 2.53 23.56 -19.64
C SER A 190 2.58 24.99 -19.09
N THR A 191 1.44 25.49 -18.61
CA THR A 191 1.36 26.79 -17.90
C THR A 191 2.27 26.80 -16.67
N LYS A 192 2.54 25.63 -16.04
CA LYS A 192 3.55 25.44 -14.98
C LYS A 192 4.94 25.84 -15.37
N HIS A 193 5.38 25.34 -16.49
CA HIS A 193 6.75 25.53 -16.92
C HIS A 193 6.96 26.92 -17.52
N PHE A 194 6.01 27.43 -18.32
CA PHE A 194 6.13 28.78 -18.89
C PHE A 194 6.17 29.86 -17.83
N LEU A 195 5.21 29.87 -16.90
CA LEU A 195 5.12 30.91 -15.88
C LEU A 195 6.30 30.85 -14.91
N LYS A 196 6.83 29.65 -14.60
CA LYS A 196 8.11 29.53 -13.87
C LYS A 196 9.24 30.20 -14.65
N ARG A 197 9.42 29.83 -15.93
CA ARG A 197 10.53 30.33 -16.75
C ARG A 197 10.55 31.85 -16.83
N ILE A 198 9.37 32.47 -17.01
CA ILE A 198 9.20 33.93 -17.12
C ILE A 198 9.45 34.60 -15.76
N LEU A 199 8.80 34.14 -14.69
CA LEU A 199 8.92 34.79 -13.39
C LEU A 199 10.32 34.61 -12.78
N SER A 200 10.99 33.49 -13.08
CA SER A 200 12.36 33.24 -12.65
C SER A 200 13.41 34.17 -13.26
N GLU A 201 13.07 34.99 -14.27
CA GLU A 201 13.96 36.05 -14.78
C GLU A 201 14.17 37.18 -13.77
N LYS A 202 13.19 37.43 -12.90
CA LYS A 202 13.21 38.55 -11.95
C LYS A 202 13.05 38.13 -10.48
N TYR A 203 12.41 37.00 -10.22
CA TYR A 203 12.03 36.58 -8.88
C TYR A 203 12.53 35.18 -8.54
N ASN A 204 12.74 34.92 -7.25
CA ASN A 204 12.95 33.57 -6.76
C ASN A 204 11.61 32.83 -6.65
N VAL A 205 11.37 31.89 -7.56
CA VAL A 205 10.08 31.19 -7.73
C VAL A 205 10.16 29.74 -7.27
N LEU A 206 9.31 29.38 -6.31
CA LEU A 206 9.07 27.98 -5.94
C LEU A 206 7.85 27.43 -6.68
N ILE A 207 7.98 26.24 -7.25
CA ILE A 207 6.87 25.50 -7.86
C ILE A 207 6.74 24.09 -7.26
N THR A 208 5.52 23.55 -7.24
CA THR A 208 5.29 22.14 -6.88
C THR A 208 5.99 21.19 -7.86
N PRO A 209 6.88 20.28 -7.38
CA PRO A 209 7.65 19.39 -8.24
C PRO A 209 6.74 18.34 -8.89
N GLY A 210 7.04 17.96 -10.13
CA GLY A 210 6.37 16.86 -10.84
C GLY A 210 4.83 16.94 -10.80
N SER A 211 4.19 15.88 -10.30
CA SER A 211 2.73 15.71 -10.19
C SER A 211 2.19 15.91 -8.77
N TYR A 212 2.84 16.76 -7.95
CA TYR A 212 2.44 17.08 -6.58
C TYR A 212 1.18 17.98 -6.55
N ASN A 213 0.09 17.50 -7.16
CA ASN A 213 -1.15 18.24 -7.38
C ASN A 213 -2.19 17.95 -6.30
N THR A 214 -1.88 17.05 -5.35
CA THR A 214 -2.73 16.76 -4.20
C THR A 214 -2.42 17.73 -3.07
N THR A 215 -3.39 17.96 -2.17
CA THR A 215 -3.21 18.81 -0.98
C THR A 215 -1.93 18.46 -0.21
N MET A 216 -1.67 17.17 0.01
CA MET A 216 -0.48 16.74 0.72
C MET A 216 0.81 16.96 -0.08
N GLY A 217 0.74 16.92 -1.42
CA GLY A 217 1.85 17.30 -2.29
C GLY A 217 2.20 18.78 -2.18
N VAL A 218 1.20 19.66 -2.15
CA VAL A 218 1.40 21.12 -1.95
C VAL A 218 1.97 21.38 -0.56
N VAL A 219 1.38 20.80 0.49
CA VAL A 219 1.85 20.91 1.88
C VAL A 219 3.30 20.47 1.99
N ARG A 220 3.65 19.32 1.41
CA ARG A 220 5.02 18.82 1.41
C ARG A 220 5.99 19.74 0.67
N THR A 221 5.56 20.33 -0.44
CA THR A 221 6.37 21.31 -1.19
C THR A 221 6.72 22.52 -0.33
N ILE A 222 5.73 23.07 0.38
CA ILE A 222 5.92 24.21 1.28
C ILE A 222 6.90 23.85 2.40
N ARG A 223 6.78 22.65 2.98
CA ARG A 223 7.62 22.26 4.12
C ARG A 223 9.07 21.95 3.73
N GLU A 224 9.26 21.29 2.59
CA GLU A 224 10.57 20.77 2.19
C GLU A 224 11.38 21.78 1.37
N PHE A 225 10.74 22.72 0.66
CA PHE A 225 11.42 23.58 -0.31
C PHE A 225 11.20 25.09 -0.13
N LEU A 226 10.18 25.52 0.62
CA LEU A 226 9.98 26.96 0.85
C LEU A 226 11.05 27.47 1.82
N ASN A 227 11.70 28.56 1.44
CA ASN A 227 12.65 29.30 2.26
C ASN A 227 12.37 30.81 2.15
N SER A 228 13.06 31.62 2.96
CA SER A 228 12.88 33.08 3.01
C SER A 228 13.34 33.84 1.77
N THR A 229 14.13 33.23 0.89
CA THR A 229 14.57 33.88 -0.34
C THR A 229 13.53 33.80 -1.45
N HIS A 230 12.53 32.92 -1.33
CA HIS A 230 11.45 32.82 -2.29
C HIS A 230 10.50 34.01 -2.18
N GLN A 231 10.20 34.61 -3.32
CA GLN A 231 9.30 35.74 -3.46
C GLN A 231 7.96 35.34 -4.05
N ILE A 232 7.95 34.27 -4.85
CA ILE A 232 6.73 33.74 -5.47
C ILE A 232 6.63 32.25 -5.19
N PHE A 233 5.51 31.83 -4.62
CA PHE A 233 5.16 30.42 -4.48
C PHE A 233 3.98 30.09 -5.40
N ARG A 234 4.16 29.07 -6.22
CA ARG A 234 3.11 28.59 -7.09
C ARG A 234 2.60 27.23 -6.66
N ALA A 235 1.32 27.17 -6.34
CA ALA A 235 0.59 25.94 -6.09
C ALA A 235 -0.20 25.51 -7.35
N ALA A 236 0.08 24.32 -7.87
CA ALA A 236 -0.80 23.68 -8.84
C ALA A 236 -1.81 22.80 -8.10
N PHE A 237 -3.09 23.09 -8.27
CA PHE A 237 -4.15 22.27 -7.69
C PHE A 237 -4.65 21.27 -8.76
N GLY A 238 -4.70 19.99 -8.39
CA GLY A 238 -5.41 18.99 -9.19
C GLY A 238 -6.92 19.27 -9.15
N ASP A 239 -7.65 18.88 -10.18
CA ASP A 239 -9.12 18.90 -10.10
C ASP A 239 -9.52 17.85 -9.05
N PHE A 240 -10.48 18.21 -8.19
CA PHE A 240 -11.02 17.34 -7.14
C PHE A 240 -11.75 16.13 -7.72
#